data_AF-A0A8T5RDR1-F1
#
_entry.id   AF-A0A8T5RDR1-F1
#
_cell.length_a   1.000
_cell.length_b   1.000
_cell.length_c   1.000
_cell.angle_alpha   90.00
_cell.angle_beta   90.00
_cell.angle_gamma   90.00
#
_symmetry.space_group_name_H-M   'P 1'
#
loop_
_entity.id
_entity.type
_entity.pdbx_description
1 polymer ?
#
loop_
_entity_poly.entity_id
_entity_poly.type
_entity_poly.pdbx_seq_one_letter_code
_entity_poly.pdbx_strand_id
1 'polypeptide(L)'
;FDAELDLLFEIIDKSRKTTDTEETEYLIVDKEKSLIIIQEFGKQISKERKDIAKRKLMKNQYWKIPYEDLCNGKLEVASNEYNDTISKLLDKQFFKQAAVSLIITTIIMVKNKNVSLAKSYLNELLARYSEYKKDFGNLPEIHILNELLSGLKNEDDERIDLCLKILTDNLVLFDCEIELLKNLIPKEQKHEIEGVKLSREELAKEKQFNIQLDQTFGMIQKKMPDVRREKQEHLKKRTFMKKRIYTDVITLLEKKSFKDAGIEYLKLAYTLSKRKNFESSSLMVLLHGLTLLIAKEPLNEIRININSYLSSLGLNKKLLEDTYPIRCIEFLLNVMSHNVEKFLPIIKEILGILPFFEEEKVLIDNLLKDEVN
;
A
#
# COMPACT_ATOMS: atom_id res chain seq x y z
N PHE A 1 -56.84 -10.27 -32.31
CA PHE A 1 -56.04 -11.03 -31.33
C PHE A 1 -54.55 -10.90 -31.56
N ASP A 2 -53.93 -11.49 -32.60
CA ASP A 2 -52.46 -11.36 -32.77
C ASP A 2 -51.99 -9.91 -33.03
N ALA A 3 -52.71 -9.18 -33.88
CA ALA A 3 -52.41 -7.76 -34.15
C ALA A 3 -52.64 -6.81 -32.95
N GLU A 4 -53.47 -7.20 -31.99
CA GLU A 4 -53.71 -6.42 -30.76
C GLU A 4 -52.65 -6.71 -29.69
N LEU A 5 -52.09 -7.93 -29.70
CA LEU A 5 -50.97 -8.31 -28.85
C LEU A 5 -49.69 -7.57 -29.26
N ASP A 6 -49.42 -7.47 -30.57
CA ASP A 6 -48.26 -6.74 -31.10
C ASP A 6 -48.33 -5.24 -30.76
N LEU A 7 -49.53 -4.64 -30.83
CA LEU A 7 -49.72 -3.24 -30.46
C LEU A 7 -49.48 -2.99 -28.97
N LEU A 8 -49.89 -3.93 -28.11
CA LEU A 8 -49.62 -3.87 -26.67
C LEU A 8 -48.13 -4.03 -26.35
N PHE A 9 -47.42 -4.92 -27.04
CA PHE A 9 -45.97 -5.05 -26.89
C PHE A 9 -45.24 -3.79 -27.37
N GLU A 10 -45.68 -3.17 -28.47
CA GLU A 10 -45.07 -1.94 -28.98
C GLU A 10 -45.29 -0.74 -28.05
N ILE A 11 -46.46 -0.67 -27.40
CA ILE A 11 -46.77 0.38 -26.40
C ILE A 11 -45.96 0.15 -25.11
N ILE A 12 -45.83 -1.08 -24.63
CA ILE A 12 -45.01 -1.43 -23.45
C ILE A 12 -43.53 -1.17 -23.71
N ASP A 13 -43.04 -1.48 -24.91
CA ASP A 13 -41.64 -1.29 -25.29
C ASP A 13 -41.31 0.19 -25.53
N LYS A 14 -42.25 0.98 -26.07
CA LYS A 14 -42.12 2.45 -26.15
C LYS A 14 -42.22 3.12 -24.79
N SER A 15 -43.13 2.70 -23.91
CA SER A 15 -43.26 3.28 -22.58
C SER A 15 -42.02 2.99 -21.72
N ARG A 16 -41.47 1.77 -21.79
CA ARG A 16 -40.20 1.42 -21.13
C ARG A 16 -39.02 2.22 -21.68
N LYS A 17 -38.93 2.37 -23.01
CA LYS A 17 -37.84 3.14 -23.63
C LYS A 17 -37.87 4.62 -23.26
N THR A 18 -39.04 5.25 -23.10
CA THR A 18 -39.12 6.67 -22.74
C THR A 18 -39.00 6.95 -21.25
N THR A 19 -39.51 6.07 -20.36
CA THR A 19 -39.35 6.28 -18.90
C THR A 19 -37.94 5.94 -18.42
N ASP A 20 -37.32 4.87 -18.96
CA ASP A 20 -35.99 4.46 -18.51
C ASP A 20 -34.90 5.42 -18.98
N THR A 21 -35.07 6.12 -20.12
CA THR A 21 -34.06 7.09 -20.62
C THR A 21 -34.18 8.47 -19.98
N GLU A 22 -35.39 8.99 -19.74
CA GLU A 22 -35.56 10.29 -19.08
C GLU A 22 -35.22 10.24 -17.57
N GLU A 23 -35.55 9.15 -16.88
CA GLU A 23 -35.17 8.97 -15.46
C GLU A 23 -33.65 8.72 -15.30
N THR A 24 -33.01 7.98 -16.22
CA THR A 24 -31.55 7.79 -16.17
C THR A 24 -30.78 9.04 -16.54
N GLU A 25 -31.22 9.83 -17.54
CA GLU A 25 -30.58 11.11 -17.86
C GLU A 25 -30.69 12.12 -16.70
N TYR A 26 -31.84 12.19 -16.01
CA TYR A 26 -32.00 13.08 -14.85
C TYR A 26 -31.12 12.64 -13.66
N LEU A 27 -31.01 11.33 -13.40
CA LEU A 27 -30.13 10.77 -12.37
C LEU A 27 -28.64 10.99 -12.67
N ILE A 28 -28.22 10.90 -13.94
CA ILE A 28 -26.84 11.17 -14.37
C ILE A 28 -26.49 12.65 -14.20
N VAL A 29 -27.38 13.56 -14.60
CA VAL A 29 -27.16 15.01 -14.49
C VAL A 29 -27.09 15.47 -13.02
N ASP A 30 -27.92 14.92 -12.13
CA ASP A 30 -27.85 15.23 -10.69
C ASP A 30 -26.63 14.58 -9.99
N LYS A 31 -26.18 13.43 -10.48
CA LYS A 31 -24.92 12.80 -10.03
C LYS A 31 -23.70 13.66 -10.39
N GLU A 32 -23.62 14.13 -11.63
CA GLU A 32 -22.53 15.01 -12.09
C GLU A 32 -22.49 16.35 -11.36
N LYS A 33 -23.65 16.99 -11.15
CA LYS A 33 -23.75 18.22 -10.35
C LYS A 33 -23.26 18.02 -8.91
N SER A 34 -23.62 16.90 -8.29
CA SER A 34 -23.19 16.58 -6.92
C SER A 34 -21.67 16.40 -6.84
N LEU A 35 -21.06 15.74 -7.83
CA LEU A 35 -19.59 15.58 -7.89
C LEU A 35 -18.86 16.91 -8.10
N ILE A 36 -19.40 17.82 -8.91
CA ILE A 36 -18.85 19.18 -9.10
C ILE A 36 -18.90 19.96 -7.78
N ILE A 37 -20.02 19.93 -7.08
CA ILE A 37 -20.20 20.60 -5.79
C ILE A 37 -19.21 20.06 -4.75
N ILE A 38 -19.01 18.73 -4.69
CA ILE A 38 -18.01 18.10 -3.81
C ILE A 38 -16.60 18.59 -4.12
N GLN A 39 -16.24 18.70 -5.40
CA GLN A 39 -14.94 19.22 -5.81
C GLN A 39 -14.76 20.71 -5.47
N GLU A 40 -15.81 21.51 -5.62
CA GLU A 40 -15.80 22.94 -5.24
C GLU A 40 -15.61 23.13 -3.73
N PHE A 41 -16.34 22.39 -2.90
CA PHE A 41 -16.12 22.41 -1.45
C PHE A 41 -14.75 21.84 -1.07
N GLY A 42 -14.28 20.80 -1.77
CA GLY A 42 -12.95 20.23 -1.56
C GLY A 42 -11.83 21.23 -1.81
N LYS A 43 -11.96 22.11 -2.81
CA LYS A 43 -11.01 23.21 -3.08
C LYS A 43 -10.99 24.27 -1.98
N GLN A 44 -12.08 24.43 -1.23
CA GLN A 44 -12.16 25.37 -0.11
C GLN A 44 -11.49 24.84 1.16
N ILE A 45 -11.30 23.51 1.27
CA ILE A 45 -10.57 22.88 2.38
C ILE A 45 -9.08 22.89 2.05
N SER A 46 -8.32 23.73 2.74
CA SER A 46 -6.87 23.84 2.56
C SER A 46 -6.10 23.43 3.82
N LYS A 47 -5.07 22.58 3.63
CA LYS A 47 -4.07 22.25 4.67
C LYS A 47 -3.13 23.42 4.89
N GLU A 48 -3.59 24.44 5.61
CA GLU A 48 -2.73 25.54 6.01
C GLU A 48 -1.69 25.07 7.04
N ARG A 49 -0.42 25.46 6.85
CA ARG A 49 0.66 25.13 7.80
C ARG A 49 0.36 25.58 9.24
N LYS A 50 -0.40 26.67 9.40
CA LYS A 50 -0.84 27.18 10.70
C LYS A 50 -1.82 26.23 11.40
N ASP A 51 -2.77 25.66 10.65
CA ASP A 51 -3.77 24.73 11.19
C ASP A 51 -3.12 23.38 11.57
N ILE A 52 -2.11 22.92 10.82
CA ILE A 52 -1.32 21.73 11.16
C ILE A 52 -0.56 21.93 12.48
N ALA A 53 0.17 23.05 12.60
CA ALA A 53 0.93 23.36 13.81
C ALA A 53 0.01 23.51 15.03
N LYS A 54 -1.13 24.21 14.86
CA LYS A 54 -2.14 24.42 15.90
C LYS A 54 -2.74 23.09 16.38
N ARG A 55 -3.13 22.20 15.46
CA ARG A 55 -3.65 20.87 15.82
C ARG A 55 -2.61 19.99 16.52
N LYS A 56 -1.34 20.01 16.07
CA LYS A 56 -0.25 19.27 16.71
C LYS A 56 0.00 19.73 18.15
N LEU A 57 -0.02 21.04 18.41
CA LEU A 57 0.14 21.59 19.77
C LEU A 57 -1.05 21.23 20.67
N MET A 58 -2.26 21.27 20.11
CA MET A 58 -3.51 20.96 20.80
C MET A 58 -3.72 19.46 21.04
N LYS A 59 -2.94 18.57 20.39
CA LYS A 59 -3.04 17.11 20.53
C LYS A 59 -3.04 16.68 21.99
N ASN A 60 -2.09 17.17 22.78
CA ASN A 60 -1.95 16.75 24.18
C ASN A 60 -3.08 17.29 25.07
N GLN A 61 -3.72 18.40 24.68
CA GLN A 61 -4.72 19.08 25.50
C GLN A 61 -6.15 18.56 25.26
N TYR A 62 -6.51 18.28 24.00
CA TYR A 62 -7.87 17.90 23.63
C TYR A 62 -7.97 16.47 23.11
N TRP A 63 -6.95 15.98 22.40
CA TRP A 63 -7.10 14.73 21.64
C TRP A 63 -6.25 13.56 22.16
N LYS A 64 -5.47 13.72 23.24
CA LYS A 64 -4.57 12.66 23.71
C LYS A 64 -5.31 11.35 24.00
N ILE A 65 -6.31 11.45 24.89
CA ILE A 65 -7.11 10.31 25.33
C ILE A 65 -8.00 9.76 24.20
N PRO A 66 -8.80 10.57 23.48
CA PRO A 66 -9.66 10.04 22.42
C PRO A 66 -8.86 9.45 21.25
N TYR A 67 -7.68 10.00 20.95
CA TYR A 67 -6.79 9.45 19.93
C TYR A 67 -6.19 8.11 20.37
N GLU A 68 -5.72 8.00 21.63
CA GLU A 68 -5.17 6.75 22.17
C GLU A 68 -6.25 5.66 22.17
N ASP A 69 -7.48 5.96 22.60
CA ASP A 69 -8.58 5.00 22.60
C ASP A 69 -9.06 4.64 21.18
N LEU A 70 -9.04 5.59 20.24
CA LEU A 70 -9.28 5.31 18.82
C LEU A 70 -8.22 4.35 18.26
N CYS A 71 -6.94 4.60 18.54
CA CYS A 71 -5.83 3.74 18.10
C CYS A 71 -5.91 2.33 18.72
N ASN A 72 -6.39 2.22 19.96
CA ASN A 72 -6.58 0.95 20.66
C ASN A 72 -7.86 0.20 20.26
N GLY A 73 -8.65 0.73 19.33
CA GLY A 73 -9.87 0.09 18.84
C GLY A 73 -11.08 0.21 19.78
N LYS A 74 -11.00 1.03 20.85
CA LYS A 74 -12.14 1.30 21.74
C LYS A 74 -13.05 2.36 21.13
N LEU A 75 -13.73 1.97 20.05
CA LEU A 75 -14.48 2.90 19.20
C LEU A 75 -15.59 3.66 19.96
N GLU A 76 -16.37 3.00 20.80
CA GLU A 76 -17.44 3.66 21.57
C GLU A 76 -16.91 4.70 22.55
N VAL A 77 -15.83 4.36 23.27
CA VAL A 77 -15.19 5.27 24.24
C VAL A 77 -14.57 6.46 23.51
N ALA A 78 -13.82 6.20 22.43
CA ALA A 78 -13.24 7.24 21.59
C ALA A 78 -14.32 8.17 21.01
N SER A 79 -15.44 7.63 20.53
CA SER A 79 -16.56 8.40 20.00
C SER A 79 -17.11 9.39 21.04
N ASN A 80 -17.33 8.92 22.28
CA ASN A 80 -17.85 9.77 23.36
C ASN A 80 -16.83 10.87 23.73
N GLU A 81 -15.55 10.52 23.83
CA GLU A 81 -14.51 11.49 24.15
C GLU A 81 -14.29 12.51 23.04
N TYR A 82 -14.30 12.11 21.77
CA TYR A 82 -14.28 13.06 20.64
C TYR A 82 -15.51 13.97 20.68
N ASN A 83 -16.70 13.45 20.99
CA ASN A 83 -17.91 14.26 21.14
C ASN A 83 -17.77 15.30 22.26
N ASP A 84 -17.22 14.93 23.42
CA ASP A 84 -16.97 15.85 24.53
C ASP A 84 -15.92 16.93 24.20
N THR A 85 -15.04 16.69 23.22
CA THR A 85 -14.10 17.72 22.76
C THR A 85 -14.76 18.78 21.88
N ILE A 86 -15.87 18.46 21.20
CA ILE A 86 -16.52 19.37 20.25
C ILE A 86 -16.99 20.63 20.97
N SER A 87 -17.74 20.51 22.08
CA SER A 87 -18.21 21.66 22.85
C SER A 87 -17.07 22.55 23.32
N LYS A 88 -16.01 21.95 23.88
CA LYS A 88 -14.81 22.68 24.36
C LYS A 88 -14.08 23.45 23.26
N LEU A 89 -14.10 22.94 22.02
CA LEU A 89 -13.49 23.59 20.87
C LEU A 89 -14.38 24.69 20.30
N LEU A 90 -15.70 24.49 20.29
CA LEU A 90 -16.68 25.49 19.87
C LEU A 90 -16.71 26.70 20.80
N ASP A 91 -16.66 26.50 22.12
CA ASP A 91 -16.60 27.59 23.11
C ASP A 91 -15.36 28.49 22.89
N LYS A 92 -14.30 27.94 22.30
CA LYS A 92 -13.05 28.65 21.96
C LYS A 92 -12.98 29.11 20.50
N GLN A 93 -14.09 28.98 19.76
CA GLN A 93 -14.21 29.33 18.34
C GLN A 93 -13.20 28.60 17.43
N PHE A 94 -12.79 27.38 17.79
CA PHE A 94 -11.93 26.53 16.97
C PHE A 94 -12.76 25.64 16.03
N PHE A 95 -13.51 26.28 15.12
CA PHE A 95 -14.52 25.63 14.28
C PHE A 95 -13.96 24.53 13.37
N LYS A 96 -12.84 24.75 12.67
CA LYS A 96 -12.21 23.73 11.81
C LYS A 96 -11.81 22.48 12.61
N GLN A 97 -11.26 22.67 13.81
CA GLN A 97 -10.83 21.58 14.66
C GLN A 97 -12.03 20.81 15.24
N ALA A 98 -13.08 21.52 15.63
CA ALA A 98 -14.34 20.91 16.05
C ALA A 98 -15.00 20.11 14.91
N ALA A 99 -14.89 20.58 13.66
CA ALA A 99 -15.47 19.91 12.50
C ALA A 99 -14.80 18.56 12.25
N VAL A 100 -13.47 18.50 12.41
CA VAL A 100 -12.76 17.21 12.34
C VAL A 100 -13.18 16.27 13.48
N SER A 101 -13.30 16.74 14.72
CA SER A 101 -13.83 15.89 15.81
C SER A 101 -15.21 15.33 15.48
N LEU A 102 -16.10 16.16 14.93
CA LEU A 102 -17.45 15.76 14.51
C LEU A 102 -17.43 14.71 13.40
N ILE A 103 -16.57 14.89 12.39
CA ILE A 103 -16.36 13.92 11.30
C ILE A 103 -15.94 12.57 11.87
N ILE A 104 -14.95 12.54 12.76
CA ILE A 104 -14.46 11.31 13.38
C ILE A 104 -15.54 10.62 14.21
N THR A 105 -16.25 11.33 15.08
CA THR A 105 -17.36 10.76 15.87
C THR A 105 -18.44 10.18 14.96
N THR A 106 -18.81 10.89 13.90
CA THR A 106 -19.86 10.46 12.96
C THR A 106 -19.44 9.20 12.21
N ILE A 107 -18.19 9.14 11.76
CA ILE A 107 -17.62 7.96 11.08
C ILE A 107 -17.58 6.75 12.01
N ILE A 108 -17.19 6.94 13.28
CA ILE A 108 -17.24 5.84 14.26
C ILE A 108 -18.67 5.32 14.39
N MET A 109 -19.67 6.21 14.40
CA MET A 109 -21.08 5.82 14.45
C MET A 109 -21.53 5.04 13.21
N VAL A 110 -21.05 5.42 12.00
CA VAL A 110 -21.27 4.64 10.77
C VAL A 110 -20.75 3.22 10.93
N LYS A 111 -19.53 3.06 11.48
CA LYS A 111 -18.87 1.77 11.64
C LYS A 111 -19.50 0.86 12.71
N ASN A 112 -19.98 1.43 13.82
CA ASN A 112 -20.54 0.66 14.94
C ASN A 112 -22.03 0.34 14.80
N LYS A 113 -22.78 1.17 14.07
CA LYS A 113 -24.24 1.03 13.94
C LYS A 113 -24.62 0.92 12.47
N ASN A 114 -25.04 2.03 11.87
CA ASN A 114 -25.38 2.12 10.46
C ASN A 114 -25.38 3.59 9.99
N VAL A 115 -25.40 3.79 8.68
CA VAL A 115 -25.37 5.11 8.03
C VAL A 115 -26.58 5.97 8.43
N SER A 116 -27.77 5.35 8.55
CA SER A 116 -29.00 6.06 8.91
C SER A 116 -28.94 6.67 10.32
N LEU A 117 -28.44 5.92 11.31
CA LEU A 117 -28.26 6.43 12.67
C LEU A 117 -27.12 7.45 12.75
N ALA A 118 -26.05 7.29 11.96
CA ALA A 118 -24.99 8.29 11.88
C ALA A 118 -25.51 9.63 11.31
N LYS A 119 -26.39 9.59 10.29
CA LYS A 119 -27.01 10.80 9.74
C LYS A 119 -27.97 11.47 10.71
N SER A 120 -28.79 10.72 11.45
CA SER A 120 -29.63 11.30 12.50
C SER A 120 -28.78 11.89 13.63
N TYR A 121 -27.69 11.21 14.00
CA TYR A 121 -26.76 11.68 15.02
C TYR A 121 -26.03 12.98 14.62
N LEU A 122 -25.56 13.07 13.38
CA LEU A 122 -24.98 14.30 12.83
C LEU A 122 -25.98 15.46 12.89
N ASN A 123 -27.22 15.23 12.48
CA ASN A 123 -28.28 16.25 12.52
C ASN A 123 -28.60 16.66 13.96
N GLU A 124 -28.62 15.72 14.91
CA GLU A 124 -28.83 16.00 16.34
C GLU A 124 -27.69 16.87 16.89
N LEU A 125 -26.44 16.56 16.58
CA LEU A 125 -25.30 17.36 17.02
C LEU A 125 -25.31 18.76 16.38
N LEU A 126 -25.62 18.88 15.09
CA LEU A 126 -25.75 20.18 14.43
C LEU A 126 -26.92 21.01 14.98
N ALA A 127 -28.01 20.36 15.41
CA ALA A 127 -29.12 21.01 16.11
C ALA A 127 -28.73 21.42 17.53
N ARG A 128 -27.99 20.58 18.25
CA ARG A 128 -27.50 20.85 19.62
C ARG A 128 -26.56 22.05 19.66
N TYR A 129 -25.76 22.24 18.61
CA TYR A 129 -24.87 23.38 18.45
C TYR A 129 -25.46 24.49 17.56
N SER A 130 -26.79 24.64 17.56
CA SER A 130 -27.48 25.61 16.70
C SER A 130 -27.06 27.07 16.95
N GLU A 131 -26.56 27.38 18.15
CA GLU A 131 -26.02 28.70 18.49
C GLU A 131 -24.79 29.07 17.64
N TYR A 132 -24.03 28.06 17.20
CA TYR A 132 -22.83 28.19 16.36
C TYR A 132 -23.11 27.95 14.87
N LYS A 133 -24.38 27.76 14.49
CA LYS A 133 -24.81 27.19 13.20
C LYS A 133 -24.38 28.00 11.97
N LYS A 134 -24.30 29.33 12.07
CA LYS A 134 -23.89 30.19 10.94
C LYS A 134 -22.46 29.92 10.47
N ASP A 135 -21.57 29.58 11.39
CA ASP A 135 -20.14 29.43 11.11
C ASP A 135 -19.67 27.97 11.15
N PHE A 136 -20.32 27.10 11.94
CA PHE A 136 -19.92 25.70 12.10
C PHE A 136 -20.62 24.73 11.15
N GLY A 137 -21.93 24.89 10.94
CA GLY A 137 -22.73 23.99 10.09
C GLY A 137 -22.52 24.21 8.59
N ASN A 138 -22.09 25.42 8.20
CA ASN A 138 -21.84 25.81 6.82
C ASN A 138 -20.39 25.54 6.37
N LEU A 139 -19.59 24.85 7.20
CA LEU A 139 -18.21 24.53 6.86
C LEU A 139 -18.15 23.52 5.71
N PRO A 140 -17.23 23.71 4.74
CA PRO A 140 -17.07 22.79 3.62
C PRO A 140 -16.79 21.35 4.10
N GLU A 141 -16.09 21.19 5.23
CA GLU A 141 -15.82 19.89 5.86
C GLU A 141 -17.12 19.14 6.25
N ILE A 142 -18.13 19.86 6.76
CA ILE A 142 -19.42 19.29 7.17
C ILE A 142 -20.31 18.99 5.96
N HIS A 143 -20.22 19.80 4.91
CA HIS A 143 -20.87 19.51 3.64
C HIS A 143 -20.35 18.21 3.03
N ILE A 144 -19.02 18.02 2.97
CA ILE A 144 -18.44 16.78 2.44
C ILE A 144 -18.81 15.56 3.30
N LEU A 145 -18.93 15.70 4.62
CA LEU A 145 -19.42 14.62 5.47
C LEU A 145 -20.88 14.24 5.15
N ASN A 146 -21.76 15.21 4.92
CA ASN A 146 -23.15 14.96 4.53
C ASN A 146 -23.25 14.27 3.16
N GLU A 147 -22.38 14.65 2.23
CA GLU A 147 -22.25 14.04 0.92
C GLU A 147 -21.75 12.60 1.03
N LEU A 148 -20.74 12.34 1.86
CA LEU A 148 -20.23 11.00 2.18
C LEU A 148 -21.33 10.09 2.75
N LEU A 149 -22.09 10.57 3.74
CA LEU A 149 -23.19 9.81 4.32
C LEU A 149 -24.32 9.53 3.31
N SER A 150 -24.51 10.42 2.35
CA SER A 150 -25.51 10.22 1.30
C SER A 150 -25.01 9.21 0.25
N GLY A 151 -23.72 9.25 -0.11
CA GLY A 151 -23.06 8.24 -0.93
C GLY A 151 -23.13 6.84 -0.29
N LEU A 152 -22.80 6.73 1.00
CA LEU A 152 -22.87 5.46 1.75
C LEU A 152 -24.29 4.91 1.90
N LYS A 153 -25.30 5.78 1.90
CA LYS A 153 -26.70 5.34 1.95
C LYS A 153 -27.17 4.80 0.60
N ASN A 154 -26.62 5.33 -0.48
CA ASN A 154 -27.02 5.04 -1.86
C ASN A 154 -26.07 4.05 -2.56
N GLU A 155 -25.05 3.54 -1.85
CA GLU A 155 -24.00 2.65 -2.40
C GLU A 155 -23.31 3.24 -3.65
N ASP A 156 -23.06 4.56 -3.64
CA ASP A 156 -22.42 5.28 -4.75
C ASP A 156 -20.90 5.38 -4.54
N ASP A 157 -20.17 4.36 -4.98
CA ASP A 157 -18.73 4.20 -4.76
C ASP A 157 -17.92 5.40 -5.26
N GLU A 158 -18.25 5.96 -6.43
CA GLU A 158 -17.54 7.12 -7.00
C GLU A 158 -17.62 8.36 -6.08
N ARG A 159 -18.79 8.60 -5.50
CA ARG A 159 -19.02 9.71 -4.56
C ARG A 159 -18.34 9.45 -3.22
N ILE A 160 -18.36 8.20 -2.75
CA ILE A 160 -17.69 7.78 -1.51
C ILE A 160 -16.17 7.98 -1.65
N ASP A 161 -15.58 7.48 -2.74
CA ASP A 161 -14.15 7.58 -3.03
C ASP A 161 -13.70 9.04 -3.13
N LEU A 162 -14.46 9.86 -3.86
CA LEU A 162 -14.15 11.29 -4.00
C LEU A 162 -14.20 12.00 -2.64
N CYS A 163 -15.23 11.75 -1.82
CA CYS A 163 -15.34 12.35 -0.50
C CYS A 163 -14.22 11.89 0.43
N LEU A 164 -13.91 10.58 0.49
CA LEU A 164 -12.84 10.04 1.33
C LEU A 164 -11.46 10.56 0.92
N LYS A 165 -11.23 10.69 -0.40
CA LYS A 165 -10.00 11.29 -0.93
C LYS A 165 -9.86 12.73 -0.45
N ILE A 166 -10.89 13.55 -0.61
CA ILE A 166 -10.86 14.96 -0.18
C ILE A 166 -10.67 15.06 1.34
N LEU A 167 -11.38 14.26 2.13
CA LEU A 167 -11.26 14.29 3.59
C LEU A 167 -9.84 13.87 4.03
N THR A 168 -9.26 12.85 3.42
CA THR A 168 -7.91 12.36 3.76
C THR A 168 -6.82 13.34 3.32
N ASP A 169 -6.95 13.88 2.11
CA ASP A 169 -5.94 14.72 1.48
C ASP A 169 -5.98 16.16 1.98
N ASN A 170 -7.15 16.68 2.37
CA ASN A 170 -7.32 18.09 2.72
C ASN A 170 -7.57 18.34 4.22
N LEU A 171 -8.03 17.38 5.01
CA LEU A 171 -8.16 17.57 6.46
C LEU A 171 -6.86 17.33 7.21
N VAL A 172 -6.64 18.11 8.27
CA VAL A 172 -5.55 17.85 9.22
C VAL A 172 -5.97 16.72 10.16
N LEU A 173 -5.65 15.49 9.77
CA LEU A 173 -5.95 14.27 10.52
C LEU A 173 -4.69 13.66 11.14
N PHE A 174 -4.86 12.91 12.23
CA PHE A 174 -3.81 12.04 12.77
C PHE A 174 -3.87 10.64 12.15
N ASP A 175 -2.81 9.84 12.32
CA ASP A 175 -2.64 8.57 11.61
C ASP A 175 -3.83 7.60 11.84
N CYS A 176 -4.26 7.41 13.09
CA CYS A 176 -5.42 6.55 13.40
C CYS A 176 -6.77 7.10 12.88
N GLU A 177 -6.89 8.41 12.69
CA GLU A 177 -8.08 9.06 12.11
C GLU A 177 -8.14 8.80 10.59
N ILE A 178 -6.98 8.83 9.92
CA ILE A 178 -6.86 8.50 8.49
C ILE A 178 -7.23 7.03 8.25
N GLU A 179 -6.73 6.11 9.08
CA GLU A 179 -7.06 4.69 8.94
C GLU A 179 -8.53 4.40 9.22
N LEU A 180 -9.17 5.14 10.12
CA LEU A 180 -10.60 5.02 10.36
C LEU A 180 -11.39 5.34 9.08
N LEU A 181 -11.03 6.42 8.37
CA LEU A 181 -11.64 6.82 7.09
C LEU A 181 -11.39 5.80 5.98
N LYS A 182 -10.17 5.27 5.86
CA LYS A 182 -9.83 4.26 4.82
C LYS A 182 -10.56 2.93 5.01
N ASN A 183 -10.92 2.60 6.24
CA ASN A 183 -11.63 1.35 6.56
C ASN A 183 -13.15 1.43 6.40
N LEU A 184 -13.69 2.52 5.80
CA LEU A 184 -15.12 2.73 5.68
C LEU A 184 -15.76 2.05 4.46
N ILE A 185 -14.98 1.68 3.44
CA ILE A 185 -15.48 1.02 2.21
C ILE A 185 -15.44 -0.51 2.38
N PRO A 186 -16.53 -1.25 2.10
CA PRO A 186 -16.51 -2.70 1.96
C PRO A 186 -15.68 -3.09 0.73
N LYS A 187 -14.61 -3.86 0.95
CA LYS A 187 -13.65 -4.23 -0.10
C LYS A 187 -14.26 -5.11 -1.20
N GLU A 188 -14.68 -4.51 -2.31
CA GLU A 188 -14.78 -5.16 -3.62
C GLU A 188 -14.01 -4.39 -4.69
N GLN A 189 -12.70 -4.27 -4.47
CA GLN A 189 -11.70 -4.21 -5.54
C GLN A 189 -10.35 -4.55 -4.91
N LYS A 190 -10.02 -5.85 -4.97
CA LYS A 190 -8.68 -6.34 -4.66
C LYS A 190 -7.75 -5.87 -5.76
N HIS A 191 -6.99 -4.82 -5.48
CA HIS A 191 -5.55 -4.83 -5.73
C HIS A 191 -4.85 -4.28 -4.47
N GLU A 192 -3.76 -4.95 -4.12
CA GLU A 192 -3.08 -4.97 -2.84
C GLU A 192 -2.68 -3.58 -2.32
N ILE A 193 -3.06 -3.25 -1.08
CA ILE A 193 -2.14 -2.81 -0.01
C ILE A 193 -2.75 -3.28 1.33
N GLU A 194 -2.27 -4.42 1.83
CA GLU A 194 -2.49 -4.85 3.20
C GLU A 194 -1.72 -3.93 4.16
N GLY A 195 -2.36 -2.86 4.62
CA GLY A 195 -1.99 -2.20 5.87
C GLY A 195 -2.60 -2.94 7.06
N VAL A 196 -2.10 -4.14 7.37
CA VAL A 196 -2.44 -4.83 8.63
C VAL A 196 -1.84 -4.01 9.77
N LYS A 197 -2.68 -3.39 10.60
CA LYS A 197 -2.24 -2.72 11.83
C LYS A 197 -1.72 -3.77 12.79
N LEU A 198 -0.40 -3.88 12.78
CA LEU A 198 0.40 -4.71 13.65
C LEU A 198 0.22 -4.26 15.12
N SER A 199 -0.09 -5.20 16.02
CA SER A 199 -0.14 -5.05 17.49
C SER A 199 1.11 -4.34 18.04
N ARG A 200 1.09 -3.83 19.28
CA ARG A 200 2.27 -3.19 19.92
C ARG A 200 3.52 -4.10 19.92
N GLU A 201 3.33 -5.41 19.92
CA GLU A 201 4.40 -6.39 19.72
C GLU A 201 4.87 -6.45 18.26
N GLU A 202 3.95 -6.32 17.32
CA GLU A 202 4.24 -6.40 15.90
C GLU A 202 4.86 -5.09 15.37
N LEU A 203 4.51 -3.91 15.89
CA LEU A 203 5.25 -2.66 15.66
C LEU A 203 6.66 -2.69 16.27
N ALA A 204 6.83 -3.36 17.42
CA ALA A 204 8.15 -3.61 17.99
C ALA A 204 8.95 -4.59 17.13
N LYS A 205 8.32 -5.65 16.62
CA LYS A 205 8.91 -6.59 15.65
C LYS A 205 9.23 -5.92 14.33
N GLU A 206 8.40 -5.01 13.84
CA GLU A 206 8.61 -4.26 12.60
C GLU A 206 9.74 -3.24 12.75
N LYS A 207 9.81 -2.53 13.89
CA LYS A 207 10.98 -1.70 14.21
C LYS A 207 12.26 -2.53 14.35
N GLN A 208 12.18 -3.66 15.04
CA GLN A 208 13.31 -4.58 15.20
C GLN A 208 13.75 -5.16 13.84
N PHE A 209 12.80 -5.50 12.98
CA PHE A 209 13.03 -5.98 11.63
C PHE A 209 13.65 -4.89 10.74
N ASN A 210 13.15 -3.65 10.82
CA ASN A 210 13.75 -2.51 10.14
C ASN A 210 15.19 -2.26 10.62
N ILE A 211 15.45 -2.37 11.92
CA ILE A 211 16.81 -2.30 12.49
C ILE A 211 17.69 -3.45 11.95
N GLN A 212 17.16 -4.68 11.87
CA GLN A 212 17.88 -5.83 11.32
C GLN A 212 18.16 -5.66 9.81
N LEU A 213 17.22 -5.08 9.06
CA LEU A 213 17.41 -4.74 7.66
C LEU A 213 18.48 -3.67 7.49
N ASP A 214 18.44 -2.61 8.30
CA ASP A 214 19.46 -1.55 8.31
C ASP A 214 20.85 -2.11 8.66
N GLN A 215 20.92 -3.05 9.61
CA GLN A 215 22.16 -3.75 9.96
C GLN A 215 22.67 -4.63 8.82
N THR A 216 21.78 -5.43 8.21
CA THR A 216 22.11 -6.27 7.05
C THR A 216 22.61 -5.43 5.89
N PHE A 217 21.92 -4.32 5.60
CA PHE A 217 22.32 -3.35 4.60
C PHE A 217 23.69 -2.73 4.93
N GLY A 218 23.93 -2.33 6.18
CA GLY A 218 25.24 -1.85 6.62
C GLY A 218 26.36 -2.88 6.44
N MET A 219 26.09 -4.17 6.65
CA MET A 219 27.06 -5.25 6.37
C MET A 219 27.32 -5.40 4.87
N ILE A 220 26.29 -5.33 4.03
CA ILE A 220 26.41 -5.34 2.57
C ILE A 220 27.26 -4.16 2.12
N GLN A 221 26.93 -2.94 2.54
CA GLN A 221 27.67 -1.72 2.20
C GLN A 221 29.14 -1.80 2.58
N LYS A 222 29.48 -2.33 3.75
CA LYS A 222 30.88 -2.50 4.18
C LYS A 222 31.69 -3.40 3.24
N LYS A 223 31.06 -4.43 2.65
CA LYS A 223 31.72 -5.36 1.71
C LYS A 223 31.72 -4.86 0.26
N MET A 224 30.93 -3.84 -0.08
CA MET A 224 30.82 -3.33 -1.45
C MET A 224 32.16 -2.89 -2.08
N PRO A 225 33.07 -2.18 -1.38
CA PRO A 225 34.34 -1.77 -1.97
C PRO A 225 35.20 -2.97 -2.40
N ASP A 226 35.22 -4.04 -1.61
CA ASP A 226 36.01 -5.25 -1.90
C ASP A 226 35.47 -5.95 -3.15
N VAL A 227 34.16 -6.21 -3.16
CA VAL A 227 33.47 -6.83 -4.30
C VAL A 227 33.63 -6.00 -5.57
N ARG A 228 33.57 -4.66 -5.46
CA ARG A 228 33.78 -3.76 -6.61
C ARG A 228 35.20 -3.86 -7.16
N ARG A 229 36.21 -4.01 -6.31
CA ARG A 229 37.62 -4.20 -6.74
C ARG A 229 37.80 -5.54 -7.46
N GLU A 230 37.21 -6.60 -6.94
CA GLU A 230 37.38 -7.96 -7.47
C GLU A 230 36.48 -8.26 -8.68
N LYS A 231 35.43 -7.46 -8.90
CA LYS A 231 34.43 -7.62 -9.97
C LYS A 231 35.04 -7.98 -11.32
N GLN A 232 36.05 -7.23 -11.77
CA GLN A 232 36.63 -7.44 -13.09
C GLN A 232 37.39 -8.76 -13.21
N GLU A 233 38.09 -9.18 -12.16
CA GLU A 233 38.83 -10.43 -12.14
C GLU A 233 37.86 -11.62 -12.19
N HIS A 234 36.81 -11.58 -11.37
CA HIS A 234 35.77 -12.60 -11.35
C HIS A 234 35.03 -12.68 -12.67
N LEU A 235 34.69 -11.54 -13.27
CA LEU A 235 34.04 -11.51 -14.58
C LEU A 235 34.96 -12.11 -15.66
N LYS A 236 36.27 -11.83 -15.66
CA LYS A 236 37.22 -12.45 -16.60
C LYS A 236 37.25 -13.98 -16.45
N LYS A 237 37.31 -14.50 -15.21
CA LYS A 237 37.26 -15.95 -14.93
C LYS A 237 35.96 -16.56 -15.44
N ARG A 238 34.82 -15.91 -15.20
CA ARG A 238 33.51 -16.36 -15.68
C ARG A 238 33.43 -16.35 -17.20
N THR A 239 33.91 -15.29 -17.86
CA THR A 239 33.93 -15.17 -19.33
C THR A 239 34.74 -16.27 -19.98
N PHE A 240 35.90 -16.64 -19.41
CA PHE A 240 36.69 -17.77 -19.89
C PHE A 240 35.91 -19.10 -19.84
N MET A 241 35.07 -19.28 -18.82
CA MET A 241 34.24 -20.47 -18.65
C MET A 241 32.87 -20.38 -19.32
N LYS A 242 32.51 -19.24 -19.94
CA LYS A 242 31.17 -18.95 -20.47
C LYS A 242 30.67 -20.06 -21.39
N LYS A 243 31.46 -20.44 -22.40
CA LYS A 243 31.12 -21.48 -23.39
C LYS A 243 31.10 -22.92 -22.84
N ARG A 244 31.70 -23.16 -21.68
CA ARG A 244 31.87 -24.52 -21.11
C ARG A 244 30.87 -24.83 -20.01
N ILE A 245 30.51 -23.81 -19.21
CA ILE A 245 29.76 -24.00 -17.97
C ILE A 245 28.44 -23.22 -18.01
N TYR A 246 28.38 -22.06 -18.66
CA TYR A 246 27.25 -21.15 -18.57
C TYR A 246 26.39 -21.11 -19.84
N THR A 247 26.71 -21.89 -20.87
CA THR A 247 26.02 -21.84 -22.18
C THR A 247 24.51 -22.06 -22.04
N ASP A 248 24.10 -23.06 -21.26
CA ASP A 248 22.69 -23.43 -21.13
C ASP A 248 21.88 -22.32 -20.45
N VAL A 249 22.38 -21.80 -19.31
CA VAL A 249 21.72 -20.69 -18.60
C VAL A 249 21.67 -19.41 -19.43
N ILE A 250 22.74 -19.08 -20.17
CA ILE A 250 22.77 -17.89 -21.02
C ILE A 250 21.78 -18.02 -22.17
N THR A 251 21.69 -19.20 -22.80
CA THR A 251 20.72 -19.46 -23.87
C THR A 251 19.28 -19.35 -23.37
N LEU A 252 19.00 -19.82 -22.16
CA LEU A 252 17.67 -19.71 -21.55
C LEU A 252 17.32 -18.26 -21.21
N LEU A 253 18.28 -17.47 -20.71
CA LEU A 253 18.10 -16.03 -20.46
C LEU A 253 17.83 -15.24 -21.74
N GLU A 254 18.57 -15.51 -22.83
CA GLU A 254 18.34 -14.89 -24.14
C GLU A 254 16.94 -15.20 -24.69
N LYS A 255 16.45 -16.42 -24.44
CA LYS A 255 15.08 -16.84 -24.78
C LYS A 255 14.01 -16.31 -23.82
N LYS A 256 14.39 -15.56 -22.78
CA LYS A 256 13.51 -15.09 -21.70
C LYS A 256 12.77 -16.22 -20.95
N SER A 257 13.29 -17.45 -20.97
CA SER A 257 12.75 -18.53 -20.13
C SER A 257 13.34 -18.45 -18.73
N PHE A 258 12.82 -17.51 -17.93
CA PHE A 258 13.40 -17.18 -16.62
C PHE A 258 13.25 -18.31 -15.60
N LYS A 259 12.12 -19.02 -15.60
CA LYS A 259 11.88 -20.15 -14.67
C LYS A 259 12.88 -21.29 -14.90
N ASP A 260 13.05 -21.69 -16.16
CA ASP A 260 14.00 -22.74 -16.54
C ASP A 260 15.44 -22.31 -16.28
N ALA A 261 15.78 -21.05 -16.60
CA ALA A 261 17.10 -20.49 -16.29
C ALA A 261 17.39 -20.56 -14.79
N GLY A 262 16.40 -20.27 -13.94
CA GLY A 262 16.54 -20.38 -12.49
C GLY A 262 16.84 -21.79 -12.04
N ILE A 263 16.16 -22.80 -12.57
CA ILE A 263 16.42 -24.21 -12.24
C ILE A 263 17.85 -24.59 -12.63
N GLU A 264 18.32 -24.18 -13.82
CA GLU A 264 19.68 -24.45 -14.28
C GLU A 264 20.74 -23.70 -13.47
N TYR A 265 20.49 -22.46 -13.06
CA TYR A 265 21.38 -21.73 -12.14
C TYR A 265 21.55 -22.47 -10.82
N LEU A 266 20.48 -23.03 -10.25
CA LEU A 266 20.56 -23.81 -9.02
C LEU A 266 21.38 -25.09 -9.21
N LYS A 267 21.20 -25.81 -10.33
CA LYS A 267 22.03 -26.98 -10.68
C LYS A 267 23.52 -26.62 -10.82
N LEU A 268 23.82 -25.47 -11.44
CA LEU A 268 25.19 -24.95 -11.52
C LEU A 268 25.74 -24.62 -10.13
N ALA A 269 24.94 -24.05 -9.24
CA ALA A 269 25.35 -23.78 -7.86
C ALA A 269 25.82 -25.05 -7.14
N TYR A 270 25.04 -26.14 -7.23
CA TYR A 270 25.42 -27.46 -6.70
C TYR A 270 26.69 -28.03 -7.34
N THR A 271 26.84 -27.86 -8.65
CA THR A 271 28.01 -28.36 -9.37
C THR A 271 29.29 -27.62 -8.96
N LEU A 272 29.20 -26.30 -8.79
CA LEU A 272 30.32 -25.45 -8.37
C LEU A 272 30.69 -25.64 -6.90
N SER A 273 29.71 -25.85 -6.01
CA SER A 273 29.99 -26.11 -4.59
C SER A 273 30.63 -27.47 -4.36
N LYS A 274 30.25 -28.51 -5.12
CA LYS A 274 30.96 -29.81 -5.14
C LYS A 274 32.44 -29.66 -5.49
N ARG A 275 32.78 -28.68 -6.34
CA ARG A 275 34.16 -28.32 -6.70
C ARG A 275 34.82 -27.35 -5.73
N LYS A 276 34.19 -27.04 -4.60
CA LYS A 276 34.61 -26.05 -3.60
C LYS A 276 34.75 -24.62 -4.14
N ASN A 277 34.15 -24.31 -5.29
CA ASN A 277 34.07 -22.94 -5.79
C ASN A 277 32.83 -22.26 -5.22
N PHE A 278 32.92 -21.92 -3.93
CA PHE A 278 31.80 -21.39 -3.15
C PHE A 278 31.41 -19.97 -3.56
N GLU A 279 32.35 -19.19 -4.06
CA GLU A 279 32.11 -17.82 -4.52
C GLU A 279 31.32 -17.77 -5.83
N SER A 280 31.70 -18.58 -6.83
CA SER A 280 30.87 -18.67 -8.05
C SER A 280 29.54 -19.35 -7.76
N SER A 281 29.54 -20.32 -6.84
CA SER A 281 28.32 -20.99 -6.42
C SER A 281 27.32 -20.05 -5.74
N SER A 282 27.76 -19.18 -4.82
CA SER A 282 26.87 -18.20 -4.18
C SER A 282 26.30 -17.21 -5.20
N LEU A 283 27.09 -16.79 -6.19
CA LEU A 283 26.59 -15.97 -7.29
C LEU A 283 25.51 -16.69 -8.10
N MET A 284 25.63 -18.00 -8.33
CA MET A 284 24.60 -18.78 -9.03
C MET A 284 23.31 -18.87 -8.21
N VAL A 285 23.40 -18.97 -6.88
CA VAL A 285 22.21 -18.96 -6.01
C VAL A 285 21.50 -17.61 -6.06
N LEU A 286 22.25 -16.50 -6.08
CA LEU A 286 21.67 -15.18 -6.28
C LEU A 286 20.95 -15.08 -7.65
N LEU A 287 21.60 -15.53 -8.72
CA LEU A 287 21.03 -15.50 -10.07
C LEU A 287 19.77 -16.37 -10.17
N HIS A 288 19.78 -17.56 -9.55
CA HIS A 288 18.59 -18.39 -9.38
C HIS A 288 17.45 -17.58 -8.74
N GLY A 289 17.71 -16.94 -7.59
CA GLY A 289 16.72 -16.11 -6.92
C GLY A 289 16.18 -14.98 -7.81
N LEU A 290 17.06 -14.22 -8.48
CA LEU A 290 16.66 -13.13 -9.37
C LEU A 290 15.80 -13.60 -10.55
N THR A 291 16.15 -14.73 -11.17
CA THR A 291 15.36 -15.29 -12.28
C THR A 291 13.97 -15.74 -11.84
N LEU A 292 13.83 -16.35 -10.66
CA LEU A 292 12.53 -16.77 -10.14
C LEU A 292 11.68 -15.59 -9.71
N LEU A 293 12.28 -14.52 -9.18
CA LEU A 293 11.58 -13.27 -8.88
C LEU A 293 10.95 -12.65 -10.13
N ILE A 294 11.68 -12.60 -11.24
CA ILE A 294 11.17 -12.09 -12.52
C ILE A 294 10.11 -13.02 -13.12
N ALA A 295 10.25 -14.33 -12.90
CA ALA A 295 9.23 -15.30 -13.27
C ALA A 295 7.97 -15.24 -12.39
N LYS A 296 7.93 -14.35 -11.38
CA LYS A 296 6.82 -14.17 -10.43
C LYS A 296 6.51 -15.42 -9.61
N GLU A 297 7.53 -16.24 -9.31
CA GLU A 297 7.37 -17.36 -8.39
C GLU A 297 7.16 -16.86 -6.94
N PRO A 298 6.42 -17.61 -6.10
CA PRO A 298 6.19 -17.21 -4.71
C PRO A 298 7.49 -17.05 -3.91
N LEU A 299 7.64 -15.93 -3.19
CA LEU A 299 8.84 -15.62 -2.40
C LEU A 299 9.21 -16.74 -1.41
N ASN A 300 8.21 -17.43 -0.84
CA ASN A 300 8.42 -18.55 0.08
C ASN A 300 9.09 -19.75 -0.61
N GLU A 301 8.73 -20.05 -1.86
CA GLU A 301 9.34 -21.14 -2.62
C GLU A 301 10.81 -20.83 -2.94
N ILE A 302 11.10 -19.58 -3.31
CA ILE A 302 12.48 -19.12 -3.55
C ILE A 302 13.32 -19.29 -2.27
N ARG A 303 12.78 -18.90 -1.11
CA ARG A 303 13.45 -19.09 0.19
C ARG A 303 13.68 -20.56 0.52
N ILE A 304 12.68 -21.41 0.28
CA ILE A 304 12.80 -22.85 0.51
C ILE A 304 13.91 -23.44 -0.36
N ASN A 305 13.99 -23.05 -1.64
CA ASN A 305 15.02 -23.54 -2.56
C ASN A 305 16.43 -23.12 -2.10
N ILE A 306 16.61 -21.85 -1.73
CA ILE A 306 17.89 -21.33 -1.23
C ILE A 306 18.28 -22.03 0.08
N ASN A 307 17.34 -22.19 1.02
CA ASN A 307 17.60 -22.84 2.30
C ASN A 307 17.88 -24.34 2.16
N SER A 308 17.19 -25.02 1.25
CA SER A 308 17.44 -26.41 0.90
C SER A 308 18.86 -26.57 0.33
N TYR A 309 19.24 -25.69 -0.59
CA TYR A 309 20.59 -25.61 -1.11
C TYR A 309 21.63 -25.39 0.00
N LEU A 310 21.48 -24.37 0.83
CA LEU A 310 22.42 -24.08 1.93
C LEU A 310 22.52 -25.23 2.92
N SER A 311 21.40 -25.86 3.26
CA SER A 311 21.35 -26.99 4.19
C SER A 311 22.05 -28.23 3.64
N SER A 312 22.01 -28.45 2.31
CA SER A 312 22.71 -29.55 1.66
C SER A 312 24.25 -29.46 1.74
N LEU A 313 24.80 -28.28 2.05
CA LEU A 313 26.25 -28.05 2.13
C LEU A 313 26.87 -28.50 3.46
N GLY A 314 26.05 -28.84 4.46
CA GLY A 314 26.51 -29.30 5.78
C GLY A 314 27.46 -28.29 6.44
N LEU A 315 28.68 -28.73 6.75
CA LEU A 315 29.70 -27.91 7.43
C LEU A 315 30.14 -26.68 6.60
N ASN A 316 30.01 -26.72 5.27
CA ASN A 316 30.40 -25.62 4.39
C ASN A 316 29.33 -24.52 4.29
N LYS A 317 28.15 -24.72 4.87
CA LYS A 317 27.03 -23.77 4.82
C LYS A 317 27.45 -22.35 5.22
N LYS A 318 28.16 -22.20 6.35
CA LYS A 318 28.64 -20.90 6.86
C LYS A 318 29.56 -20.16 5.88
N LEU A 319 30.33 -20.90 5.07
CA LEU A 319 31.23 -20.31 4.08
C LEU A 319 30.48 -19.61 2.94
N LEU A 320 29.23 -20.01 2.65
CA LEU A 320 28.40 -19.37 1.64
C LEU A 320 27.44 -18.35 2.22
N GLU A 321 26.85 -18.61 3.39
CA GLU A 321 25.90 -17.69 4.05
C GLU A 321 26.50 -16.28 4.20
N ASP A 322 27.79 -16.20 4.53
CA ASP A 322 28.46 -14.92 4.73
C ASP A 322 28.91 -14.23 3.43
N THR A 323 28.76 -14.87 2.28
CA THR A 323 29.17 -14.30 1.00
C THR A 323 28.25 -13.16 0.58
N TYR A 324 28.82 -12.22 -0.18
CA TYR A 324 28.09 -11.05 -0.64
C TYR A 324 26.84 -11.42 -1.47
N PRO A 325 26.88 -12.36 -2.44
CA PRO A 325 25.71 -12.72 -3.23
C PRO A 325 24.56 -13.31 -2.41
N ILE A 326 24.84 -14.18 -1.41
CA ILE A 326 23.80 -14.76 -0.55
C ILE A 326 23.14 -13.66 0.29
N ARG A 327 23.95 -12.79 0.91
CA ARG A 327 23.43 -11.65 1.68
C ARG A 327 22.58 -10.72 0.83
N CYS A 328 22.92 -10.53 -0.46
CA CYS A 328 22.12 -9.72 -1.37
C CYS A 328 20.76 -10.34 -1.67
N ILE A 329 20.68 -11.64 -1.97
CA ILE A 329 19.38 -12.28 -2.26
C ILE A 329 18.50 -12.37 -1.01
N GLU A 330 19.07 -12.67 0.16
CA GLU A 330 18.33 -12.67 1.43
C GLU A 330 17.79 -11.28 1.76
N PHE A 331 18.62 -10.24 1.60
CA PHE A 331 18.22 -8.86 1.78
C PHE A 331 17.09 -8.48 0.81
N LEU A 332 17.24 -8.79 -0.49
CA LEU A 332 16.23 -8.51 -1.50
C LEU A 332 14.90 -9.20 -1.19
N LEU A 333 14.92 -10.50 -0.85
CA LEU A 333 13.72 -11.23 -0.48
C LEU A 333 13.06 -10.63 0.76
N ASN A 334 13.85 -10.18 1.75
CA ASN A 334 13.31 -9.52 2.94
C ASN A 334 12.68 -8.16 2.62
N VAL A 335 13.30 -7.36 1.75
CA VAL A 335 12.75 -6.08 1.28
C VAL A 335 11.43 -6.29 0.53
N MET A 336 11.38 -7.25 -0.40
CA MET A 336 10.18 -7.56 -1.18
C MET A 336 9.07 -8.19 -0.32
N SER A 337 9.38 -9.09 0.62
CA SER A 337 8.36 -9.70 1.50
C SER A 337 7.69 -8.69 2.44
N HIS A 338 8.29 -7.53 2.68
CA HIS A 338 7.81 -6.53 3.64
C HIS A 338 7.57 -5.16 3.00
N ASN A 339 7.58 -5.08 1.66
CA ASN A 339 7.36 -3.86 0.86
C ASN A 339 8.15 -2.63 1.39
N VAL A 340 9.44 -2.83 1.69
CA VAL A 340 10.28 -1.78 2.29
C VAL A 340 10.84 -0.86 1.20
N GLU A 341 10.01 0.06 0.74
CA GLU A 341 10.26 0.93 -0.44
C GLU A 341 11.57 1.72 -0.36
N LYS A 342 12.02 2.10 0.85
CA LYS A 342 13.25 2.89 1.05
C LYS A 342 14.52 2.24 0.47
N PHE A 343 14.51 0.92 0.27
CA PHE A 343 15.66 0.17 -0.24
C PHE A 343 15.61 -0.14 -1.74
N LEU A 344 14.45 0.03 -2.39
CA LEU A 344 14.27 -0.23 -3.82
C LEU A 344 15.25 0.56 -4.70
N PRO A 345 15.49 1.87 -4.47
CA PRO A 345 16.46 2.63 -5.26
C PRO A 345 17.91 2.13 -5.12
N ILE A 346 18.21 1.45 -4.00
CA ILE A 346 19.57 1.06 -3.62
C ILE A 346 19.89 -0.37 -4.10
N ILE A 347 18.87 -1.21 -4.30
CA ILE A 347 19.02 -2.59 -4.81
C ILE A 347 19.80 -2.60 -6.13
N LYS A 348 19.56 -1.64 -7.03
CA LYS A 348 20.31 -1.54 -8.29
C LYS A 348 21.80 -1.33 -8.05
N GLU A 349 22.16 -0.50 -7.08
CA GLU A 349 23.56 -0.21 -6.76
C GLU A 349 24.27 -1.43 -6.15
N ILE A 350 23.60 -2.12 -5.22
CA ILE A 350 24.09 -3.35 -4.58
C ILE A 350 24.33 -4.45 -5.62
N LEU A 351 23.35 -4.70 -6.48
CA LEU A 351 23.47 -5.73 -7.50
C LEU A 351 24.44 -5.33 -8.62
N GLY A 352 24.52 -4.03 -8.95
CA GLY A 352 25.34 -3.53 -10.05
C GLY A 352 26.85 -3.72 -9.90
N ILE A 353 27.34 -3.96 -8.68
CA ILE A 353 28.77 -4.23 -8.44
C ILE A 353 29.16 -5.71 -8.60
N LEU A 354 28.19 -6.61 -8.81
CA LEU A 354 28.46 -8.02 -9.01
C LEU A 354 28.99 -8.32 -10.42
N PRO A 355 29.75 -9.41 -10.60
CA PRO A 355 30.39 -9.75 -11.86
C PRO A 355 29.42 -10.44 -12.83
N PHE A 356 28.31 -9.79 -13.18
CA PHE A 356 27.30 -10.32 -14.10
C PHE A 356 27.74 -10.31 -15.57
N PHE A 357 27.26 -11.29 -16.33
CA PHE A 357 27.30 -11.23 -17.79
C PHE A 357 26.31 -10.18 -18.31
N GLU A 358 26.48 -9.75 -19.56
CA GLU A 358 25.56 -8.78 -20.20
C GLU A 358 24.12 -9.31 -20.23
N GLU A 359 23.95 -10.61 -20.49
CA GLU A 359 22.64 -11.27 -20.51
C GLU A 359 21.99 -11.31 -19.11
N GLU A 360 22.79 -11.37 -18.05
CA GLU A 360 22.33 -11.41 -16.67
C GLU A 360 21.93 -10.01 -16.15
N LYS A 361 22.48 -8.93 -16.72
CA LYS A 361 22.12 -7.56 -16.32
C LYS A 361 20.64 -7.25 -16.59
N VAL A 362 20.06 -7.89 -17.59
CA VAL A 362 18.62 -7.80 -17.90
C VAL A 362 17.75 -8.16 -16.69
N LEU A 363 18.25 -9.03 -15.81
CA LEU A 363 17.53 -9.40 -14.60
C LEU A 363 17.34 -8.20 -13.66
N ILE A 364 18.37 -7.38 -13.49
CA ILE A 364 18.30 -6.18 -12.63
C ILE A 364 17.38 -5.13 -13.24
N ASP A 365 17.44 -4.95 -14.57
CA ASP A 365 16.64 -3.94 -15.25
C ASP A 365 15.14 -4.30 -15.31
N ASN A 366 14.81 -5.59 -15.41
CA ASN A 366 13.41 -6.03 -15.38
C ASN A 366 12.82 -6.02 -13.98
N LEU A 367 13.62 -6.34 -12.95
CA LEU A 367 13.17 -6.33 -11.55
C LEU A 367 12.61 -4.97 -11.13
N LEU A 368 13.12 -3.86 -11.68
CA LEU A 368 12.75 -2.48 -11.31
C LEU A 368 11.74 -1.83 -12.26
N LYS A 369 11.36 -2.50 -13.35
CA LYS A 369 10.35 -1.99 -14.31
C LYS A 369 8.92 -2.33 -13.90
N ASP A 370 8.74 -3.45 -13.19
CA ASP A 370 7.43 -3.91 -12.74
C ASP A 370 6.91 -3.19 -11.47
N GLU A 371 7.72 -2.32 -10.85
CA GLU A 371 7.30 -1.48 -9.69
C GLU A 371 6.93 -0.03 -10.09
N VAL A 372 7.04 0.34 -11.36
CA VAL A 372 6.77 1.70 -11.88
C VAL A 372 5.47 1.76 -12.71
N ASN A 373 4.76 0.64 -12.90
CA ASN A 373 3.49 0.59 -13.63
C ASN A 373 2.31 0.25 -12.73
#